data_AF-A0A4R5G5M3-F1
#
_entry.id   AF-A0A4R5G5M3-F1
#
_cell.length_a   1.000
_cell.length_b   1.000
_cell.length_c   1.000
_cell.angle_alpha   90.00
_cell.angle_beta   90.00
_cell.angle_gamma   90.00
#
_symmetry.space_group_name_H-M   'P 1'
#
loop_
_entity.id
_entity.type
_entity.pdbx_description
1 polymer ?
#
loop_
_entity_poly.entity_id
_entity_poly.type
_entity_poly.pdbx_seq_one_letter_code
_entity_poly.pdbx_strand_id
1 'polypeptide(L)'
;MSDYLSVSILTKYLKLKFDRDPYLERVYLTGQVSNFRRRPTHQYFSLKDENAVIQATMWAGTFKKLGFELEEGMKINVVGRVQLYEPSGSYSIIIEKAEPDGIGALAIQFEQLKKKLAEAGYFDDRHKHPLPQFVKKIGVVTSPSGAVIRDIITTVSRRFPGVEILLFPTKVQGEGASQEVAANIAKANDRDDLDLLIIGRGGGSIEDLWAFNEEIVVQAIFESRLPVISSVGHETDTTLADYVADRRAATPTAAAELATPVTKADIISWITERDNRMYQASLRRIKQNQERLDKLANSVIFRQPERLYDGYVQKLDRLTMSLTNTMQNQFNQAKQRQELLHQRLIAMDFDSQIKHYQDKLQSLKRLLLSNMTSQYDSKLARFEKAQDALLSLDTSRIIARGYAMVQKDGKVISSVRDVKQGDQLSVQLKDGQLEVEVKDAK
;
A
#
# COMPACT_ATOMS: atom_id res chain seq x y z
N MET A 1 82.55 -35.53 -65.46
CA MET A 1 81.33 -36.34 -65.67
C MET A 1 81.49 -37.59 -64.82
N SER A 2 80.73 -37.87 -63.77
CA SER A 2 79.32 -37.57 -63.52
C SER A 2 79.02 -37.49 -62.01
N ASP A 3 78.68 -36.31 -61.48
CA ASP A 3 78.09 -36.14 -60.14
C ASP A 3 76.56 -36.39 -60.14
N TYR A 4 76.02 -36.86 -61.27
CA TYR A 4 74.59 -37.06 -61.47
C TYR A 4 74.27 -38.56 -61.55
N LEU A 5 73.46 -39.05 -60.61
CA LEU A 5 72.86 -40.38 -60.66
C LEU A 5 71.64 -40.36 -61.60
N SER A 6 71.46 -41.42 -62.39
CA SER A 6 70.21 -41.58 -63.13
C SER A 6 69.05 -41.89 -62.18
N VAL A 7 67.85 -41.45 -62.54
CA VAL A 7 66.62 -41.71 -61.76
C VAL A 7 66.44 -43.21 -61.49
N SER A 8 66.80 -44.07 -62.45
CA SER A 8 66.76 -45.52 -62.31
C SER A 8 67.75 -46.05 -61.26
N ILE A 9 68.95 -45.47 -61.17
CA ILE A 9 69.94 -45.87 -60.14
C ILE A 9 69.49 -45.41 -58.75
N LEU A 10 68.98 -44.17 -58.63
CA LEU A 10 68.46 -43.65 -57.36
C LEU A 10 67.27 -44.48 -56.86
N THR A 11 66.33 -44.83 -57.74
CA THR A 11 65.14 -45.62 -57.37
C THR A 11 65.52 -47.05 -56.97
N LYS A 12 66.48 -47.68 -57.67
CA LYS A 12 67.02 -48.98 -57.27
C LYS A 12 67.72 -48.94 -55.93
N TYR A 13 68.45 -47.86 -55.63
CA TYR A 13 69.07 -47.67 -54.33
C TYR A 13 68.04 -47.53 -53.20
N LEU A 14 66.99 -46.71 -53.41
CA LEU A 14 65.90 -46.56 -52.44
C LEU A 14 65.14 -47.87 -52.22
N LYS A 15 64.86 -48.63 -53.29
CA LYS A 15 64.26 -49.96 -53.15
C LYS A 15 65.13 -50.89 -52.32
N LEU A 16 66.44 -50.92 -52.57
CA LEU A 16 67.37 -51.75 -51.80
C LEU A 16 67.44 -51.34 -50.32
N LYS A 17 67.21 -50.06 -50.01
CA LYS A 17 67.05 -49.60 -48.62
C LYS A 17 65.75 -50.10 -48.00
N PHE A 18 64.62 -50.01 -48.72
CA PHE A 18 63.34 -50.52 -48.24
C PHE A 18 63.36 -52.03 -48.02
N ASP A 19 63.95 -52.79 -48.95
CA ASP A 19 64.00 -54.25 -48.89
C ASP A 19 64.95 -54.79 -47.79
N ARG A 20 65.97 -54.01 -47.40
CA ARG A 20 66.96 -54.40 -46.37
C ARG A 20 66.69 -53.79 -45.00
N ASP A 21 65.69 -52.93 -44.87
CA ASP A 21 65.31 -52.34 -43.60
C ASP A 21 64.42 -53.32 -42.81
N PRO A 22 64.89 -53.85 -41.65
CA PRO A 22 64.12 -54.80 -40.86
C PRO A 22 62.77 -54.23 -40.38
N TYR A 23 62.66 -52.90 -40.25
CA TYR A 23 61.42 -52.25 -39.80
C TYR A 23 60.37 -52.13 -40.91
N LEU A 24 60.77 -52.19 -42.18
CA LEU A 24 59.86 -52.13 -43.34
C LEU A 24 59.46 -53.52 -43.84
N GLU A 25 60.13 -54.56 -43.35
CA GLU A 25 59.86 -55.95 -43.66
C GLU A 25 58.48 -56.40 -43.16
N ARG A 26 58.07 -55.89 -41.98
CA ARG A 26 56.78 -56.16 -41.35
C ARG A 26 56.26 -54.93 -40.59
N VAL A 27 55.32 -54.22 -41.21
CA VAL A 27 54.72 -52.98 -40.72
C VAL A 27 53.28 -53.23 -40.29
N TYR A 28 52.88 -52.55 -39.22
CA TYR A 28 51.52 -52.50 -38.70
C TYR A 28 50.93 -51.13 -39.05
N LEU A 29 49.86 -51.11 -39.84
CA LEU A 29 49.17 -49.87 -40.22
C LEU A 29 47.69 -49.95 -39.84
N THR A 30 47.14 -48.83 -39.42
CA THR A 30 45.71 -48.63 -39.24
C THR A 30 45.26 -47.57 -40.24
N GLY A 31 44.19 -47.85 -40.98
CA GLY A 31 43.70 -46.90 -41.97
C GLY A 31 42.29 -47.22 -42.43
N GLN A 32 41.63 -46.20 -42.98
CA GLN A 32 40.33 -46.37 -43.62
C GLN A 32 40.53 -46.84 -45.06
N VAL A 33 39.80 -47.87 -45.47
CA VAL A 33 39.77 -48.38 -46.83
C VAL A 33 39.14 -47.31 -47.73
N SER A 34 39.83 -46.97 -48.81
CA SER A 34 39.34 -46.06 -49.84
C SER A 34 39.68 -46.56 -51.24
N ASN A 35 38.87 -46.20 -52.24
CA ASN A 35 39.00 -46.62 -53.63
C ASN A 35 38.98 -48.15 -53.84
N PHE A 36 38.34 -48.89 -52.95
CA PHE A 36 38.18 -50.33 -53.06
C PHE A 36 37.14 -50.70 -54.13
N ARG A 37 37.55 -51.56 -55.06
CA ARG A 37 36.67 -52.20 -56.04
C ARG A 37 37.02 -53.67 -56.13
N ARG A 38 36.03 -54.54 -55.90
CA ARG A 38 36.23 -55.99 -55.90
C ARG A 38 36.70 -56.47 -57.28
N ARG A 39 37.86 -57.11 -57.32
CA ARG A 39 38.43 -57.75 -58.52
C ARG A 39 38.43 -59.28 -58.37
N PRO A 40 38.43 -60.06 -59.47
CA PRO A 40 38.43 -61.52 -59.40
C PRO A 40 39.72 -62.14 -58.82
N THR A 41 40.85 -61.44 -58.90
CA THR A 41 42.18 -61.95 -58.51
C THR A 41 42.73 -61.21 -57.29
N HIS A 42 43.55 -60.18 -57.51
CA HIS A 42 44.20 -59.39 -56.48
C HIS A 42 43.41 -58.13 -56.19
N GLN A 43 43.36 -57.73 -54.93
CA GLN A 43 42.71 -56.49 -54.54
C GLN A 43 43.75 -55.37 -54.49
N TYR A 44 43.39 -54.25 -55.09
CA TYR A 44 44.16 -53.01 -55.04
C TYR A 44 43.22 -51.93 -54.51
N PHE A 45 43.63 -51.28 -53.43
CA PHE A 45 42.89 -50.20 -52.80
C PHE A 45 43.87 -49.28 -52.08
N SER A 46 43.38 -48.22 -51.48
CA SER A 46 44.19 -47.30 -50.72
C SER A 46 43.80 -47.33 -49.25
N LEU A 47 44.77 -47.23 -48.37
CA LEU A 47 44.55 -46.96 -46.95
C LEU A 47 44.83 -45.49 -46.70
N LYS A 48 43.85 -44.79 -46.13
CA LYS A 48 43.97 -43.37 -45.78
C LYS A 48 43.86 -43.16 -44.27
N ASP A 49 44.61 -42.19 -43.79
CA ASP A 49 44.38 -41.52 -42.51
C ASP A 49 44.06 -40.03 -42.76
N GLU A 50 44.12 -39.19 -41.72
CA GLU A 50 43.81 -37.76 -41.84
C GLU A 50 44.80 -36.98 -42.72
N ASN A 51 46.04 -37.46 -42.86
CA ASN A 51 47.16 -36.69 -43.44
C ASN A 51 47.84 -37.38 -44.64
N ALA A 52 47.67 -38.69 -44.78
CA ALA A 52 48.41 -39.51 -45.73
C ALA A 52 47.55 -40.62 -46.34
N VAL A 53 47.98 -41.07 -47.52
CA VAL A 53 47.37 -42.17 -48.26
C VAL A 53 48.47 -43.09 -48.76
N ILE A 54 48.32 -44.40 -48.55
CA ILE A 54 49.22 -45.43 -49.06
C ILE A 54 48.45 -46.42 -49.94
N GLN A 55 49.05 -46.82 -51.06
CA GLN A 55 48.50 -47.88 -51.90
C GLN A 55 48.69 -49.24 -51.24
N ALA A 56 47.64 -50.05 -51.22
CA ALA A 56 47.60 -51.37 -50.61
C ALA A 56 47.29 -52.43 -51.66
N THR A 57 48.09 -53.50 -51.66
CA THR A 57 47.90 -54.67 -52.51
C THR A 57 47.64 -55.89 -51.63
N MET A 58 46.60 -56.66 -51.96
CA MET A 58 46.31 -57.91 -51.28
C MET A 58 46.18 -59.06 -52.29
N TRP A 59 47.02 -60.07 -52.13
CA TRP A 59 47.04 -61.25 -53.00
C TRP A 59 45.77 -62.10 -52.82
N ALA A 60 45.39 -62.84 -53.88
CA ALA A 60 44.12 -63.57 -53.93
C ALA A 60 44.00 -64.62 -52.81
N GLY A 61 45.12 -65.28 -52.49
CA GLY A 61 45.18 -66.29 -51.42
C GLY A 61 45.00 -65.70 -50.03
N THR A 62 45.52 -64.48 -49.79
CA THR A 62 45.35 -63.75 -48.52
C THR A 62 43.94 -63.20 -48.39
N PHE A 63 43.41 -62.63 -49.47
CA PHE A 63 42.04 -62.09 -49.51
C PHE A 63 40.98 -63.16 -49.25
N LYS A 64 41.14 -64.38 -49.81
CA LYS A 64 40.24 -65.51 -49.54
C LYS A 64 40.27 -66.01 -48.10
N LYS A 65 41.34 -65.72 -47.36
CA LYS A 65 41.51 -66.12 -45.95
C LYS A 65 41.00 -65.06 -44.96
N LEU A 66 40.49 -63.93 -45.44
CA LEU A 66 39.85 -62.95 -44.58
C LEU A 66 38.59 -63.55 -43.96
N GLY A 67 38.47 -63.44 -42.65
CA GLY A 67 37.27 -63.84 -41.91
C GLY A 67 36.12 -62.83 -42.00
N PHE A 68 36.24 -61.79 -42.82
CA PHE A 68 35.24 -60.73 -43.00
C PHE A 68 35.23 -60.23 -44.45
N GLU A 69 34.11 -59.64 -44.89
CA GLU A 69 34.03 -58.96 -46.18
C GLU A 69 34.60 -57.55 -46.07
N LEU A 70 35.54 -57.21 -46.96
CA LEU A 70 36.16 -55.90 -47.01
C LEU A 70 35.23 -54.90 -47.74
N GLU A 71 34.91 -53.77 -47.08
CA GLU A 71 34.04 -52.72 -47.62
C GLU A 71 34.75 -51.36 -47.76
N GLU A 72 34.28 -50.53 -48.68
CA GLU A 72 34.74 -49.15 -48.84
C GLU A 72 34.38 -48.35 -47.58
N GLY A 73 35.33 -47.56 -47.05
CA GLY A 73 35.13 -46.76 -45.84
C GLY A 73 35.34 -47.52 -44.52
N MET A 74 35.60 -48.83 -44.58
CA MET A 74 35.88 -49.63 -43.39
C MET A 74 37.25 -49.27 -42.80
N LYS A 75 37.35 -49.15 -41.48
CA LYS A 75 38.64 -48.96 -40.79
C LYS A 75 39.22 -50.31 -40.41
N ILE A 76 40.45 -50.56 -40.82
CA ILE A 76 41.11 -51.87 -40.64
C ILE A 76 42.53 -51.72 -40.09
N ASN A 77 42.95 -52.73 -39.32
CA ASN A 77 44.31 -52.92 -38.88
C ASN A 77 44.97 -53.95 -39.80
N VAL A 78 46.08 -53.58 -40.44
CA VAL A 78 46.78 -54.41 -41.41
C VAL A 78 48.22 -54.68 -40.98
N VAL A 79 48.68 -55.88 -41.29
CA VAL A 79 50.08 -56.31 -41.17
C VAL A 79 50.58 -56.66 -42.55
N GLY A 80 51.70 -56.10 -42.94
CA GLY A 80 52.24 -56.30 -44.28
C GLY A 80 53.66 -55.79 -44.46
N ARG A 81 54.18 -55.92 -45.67
CA ARG A 81 55.51 -55.44 -46.05
C ARG A 81 55.41 -54.21 -46.93
N VAL A 82 56.23 -53.19 -46.69
CA VAL A 82 56.30 -52.01 -47.56
C VAL A 82 57.26 -52.28 -48.71
N GLN A 83 56.85 -51.92 -49.93
CA GLN A 83 57.62 -52.12 -51.16
C GLN A 83 57.61 -50.86 -52.03
N LEU A 84 58.72 -50.61 -52.72
CA LEU A 84 58.85 -49.56 -53.74
C LEU A 84 58.70 -50.13 -55.16
N TYR A 85 57.79 -49.57 -55.96
CA TYR A 85 57.59 -49.95 -57.37
C TYR A 85 58.56 -49.20 -58.28
N GLU A 86 59.61 -49.88 -58.76
CA GLU A 86 60.74 -49.30 -59.50
C GLU A 86 60.37 -48.39 -60.68
N PRO A 87 59.38 -48.72 -61.54
CA PRO A 87 59.07 -47.88 -62.70
C PRO A 87 58.48 -46.51 -62.36
N SER A 88 57.88 -46.35 -61.18
CA SER A 88 57.20 -45.10 -60.78
C SER A 88 57.79 -44.44 -59.54
N GLY A 89 58.65 -45.13 -58.79
CA GLY A 89 59.16 -44.68 -57.49
C GLY A 89 58.07 -44.55 -56.40
N SER A 90 56.85 -45.05 -56.63
CA SER A 90 55.79 -45.05 -55.61
C SER A 90 55.99 -46.20 -54.63
N TYR A 91 55.75 -45.94 -53.35
CA TYR A 91 55.76 -46.97 -52.30
C TYR A 91 54.33 -47.44 -52.01
N SER A 92 54.22 -48.71 -51.62
CA SER A 92 52.96 -49.39 -51.36
C SER A 92 53.14 -50.44 -50.27
N ILE A 93 52.04 -50.94 -49.70
CA ILE A 93 52.06 -52.04 -48.75
C ILE A 93 51.44 -53.30 -49.37
N ILE A 94 52.11 -54.44 -49.21
CA ILE A 94 51.54 -55.76 -49.48
C ILE A 94 50.96 -56.28 -48.17
N ILE A 95 49.64 -56.43 -48.12
CA ILE A 95 48.95 -56.88 -46.91
C ILE A 95 49.01 -58.41 -46.82
N GLU A 96 49.52 -58.90 -45.68
CA GLU A 96 49.61 -60.32 -45.33
C GLU A 96 48.50 -60.74 -44.37
N LYS A 97 48.06 -59.82 -43.50
CA LYS A 97 46.94 -60.04 -42.58
C LYS A 97 46.16 -58.73 -42.43
N ALA A 98 44.84 -58.80 -42.41
CA ALA A 98 43.99 -57.67 -42.05
C ALA A 98 42.94 -58.13 -41.04
N GLU A 99 42.59 -57.24 -40.12
CA GLU A 99 41.52 -57.41 -39.14
C GLU A 99 40.71 -56.11 -39.08
N PRO A 100 39.38 -56.18 -38.84
CA PRO A 100 38.58 -55.00 -38.59
C PRO A 100 39.15 -54.22 -37.40
N ASP A 101 39.18 -52.89 -37.49
CA ASP A 101 39.42 -52.08 -36.29
C ASP A 101 38.18 -52.22 -35.39
N GLY A 102 38.27 -53.09 -34.37
CA GLY A 102 37.14 -53.58 -33.54
C GLY A 102 36.28 -52.48 -32.90
N ILE A 103 36.79 -51.26 -32.86
CA ILE A 103 36.10 -50.03 -32.48
C ILE A 103 34.82 -49.79 -33.31
N GLY A 104 34.81 -50.19 -34.59
CA GLY A 104 33.66 -50.01 -35.47
C GLY A 104 32.43 -50.84 -35.08
N ALA A 105 32.62 -52.08 -34.59
CA ALA A 105 31.52 -52.96 -34.22
C ALA A 105 30.77 -52.49 -32.96
N LEU A 106 31.52 -52.06 -31.94
CA LEU A 106 30.94 -51.48 -30.72
C LEU A 106 30.23 -50.15 -31.00
N ALA A 107 30.81 -49.29 -31.84
CA ALA A 107 30.15 -48.04 -32.24
C ALA A 107 28.82 -48.28 -32.97
N ILE A 108 28.77 -49.28 -33.87
CA ILE A 108 27.52 -49.66 -34.56
C ILE A 108 26.48 -50.20 -33.56
N GLN A 109 26.90 -51.08 -32.63
CA GLN A 109 26.00 -51.61 -31.59
C GLN A 109 25.46 -50.51 -30.68
N PHE A 110 26.29 -49.54 -30.32
CA PHE A 110 25.88 -48.40 -29.50
C PHE A 110 24.80 -47.57 -30.19
N GLU A 111 25.01 -47.18 -31.46
CA GLU A 111 24.03 -46.39 -32.21
C GLU A 111 22.73 -47.17 -32.45
N GLN A 112 22.79 -48.47 -32.72
CA GLN A 112 21.60 -49.32 -32.85
C GLN A 112 20.81 -49.37 -31.55
N LEU A 113 21.47 -49.59 -30.42
CA LEU A 113 20.81 -49.69 -29.11
C LEU A 113 20.29 -48.34 -28.63
N LYS A 114 21.05 -47.26 -28.85
CA LYS A 114 20.62 -45.88 -28.60
C LYS A 114 19.33 -45.57 -29.35
N LYS A 115 19.26 -45.89 -30.65
CA LYS A 115 18.07 -45.65 -31.46
C LYS A 115 16.87 -46.45 -30.94
N LYS A 116 17.07 -47.75 -30.66
CA LYS A 116 16.02 -48.63 -30.10
C LYS A 116 15.44 -48.08 -28.78
N LEU A 117 16.31 -47.67 -27.85
CA LEU A 117 15.89 -47.17 -26.53
C LEU A 117 15.29 -45.77 -26.59
N ALA A 118 15.79 -44.91 -27.50
CA ALA A 118 15.20 -43.61 -27.77
C ALA A 118 13.78 -43.72 -28.33
N GLU A 119 13.54 -44.65 -29.27
CA GLU A 119 12.21 -44.93 -29.81
C GLU A 119 11.25 -45.48 -28.74
N ALA A 120 11.78 -46.19 -27.74
CA ALA A 120 11.02 -46.66 -26.58
C ALA A 120 10.80 -45.57 -25.49
N GLY A 121 11.36 -44.37 -25.66
CA GLY A 121 11.15 -43.23 -24.74
C GLY A 121 12.03 -43.21 -23.51
N TYR A 122 13.05 -44.07 -23.40
CA TYR A 122 13.90 -44.18 -22.19
C TYR A 122 14.69 -42.90 -21.88
N PHE A 123 14.91 -42.03 -22.88
CA PHE A 123 15.70 -40.81 -22.73
C PHE A 123 14.85 -39.54 -22.61
N ASP A 124 13.53 -39.67 -22.60
CA ASP A 124 12.63 -38.51 -22.53
C ASP A 124 12.74 -37.82 -21.17
N ASP A 125 12.95 -36.50 -21.18
CA ASP A 125 13.10 -35.70 -19.96
C ASP A 125 11.87 -35.75 -19.03
N ARG A 126 10.71 -36.20 -19.52
CA ARG A 126 9.48 -36.35 -18.73
C ARG A 126 9.57 -37.47 -17.70
N HIS A 127 10.44 -38.45 -17.91
CA HIS A 127 10.66 -39.57 -16.99
C HIS A 127 11.74 -39.25 -15.94
N LYS A 128 12.47 -38.15 -16.09
CA LYS A 128 13.57 -37.80 -15.20
C LYS A 128 13.09 -37.14 -13.91
N HIS A 129 13.59 -37.62 -12.78
CA HIS A 129 13.30 -37.12 -11.45
C HIS A 129 14.14 -35.88 -11.10
N PRO A 130 13.55 -34.87 -10.43
CA PRO A 130 14.31 -33.74 -9.91
C PRO A 130 15.22 -34.19 -8.75
N LEU A 131 16.44 -33.66 -8.69
CA LEU A 131 17.34 -33.92 -7.58
C LEU A 131 16.85 -33.25 -6.29
N PRO A 132 16.94 -33.91 -5.12
CA PRO A 132 16.63 -33.29 -3.84
C PRO A 132 17.55 -32.10 -3.55
N GLN A 133 16.99 -31.02 -3.01
CA GLN A 133 17.78 -29.85 -2.62
C GLN A 133 18.68 -30.13 -1.41
N PHE A 134 18.21 -30.95 -0.48
CA PHE A 134 18.96 -31.37 0.70
C PHE A 134 18.97 -32.89 0.78
N VAL A 135 20.16 -33.45 0.67
CA VAL A 135 20.40 -34.89 0.72
C VAL A 135 20.97 -35.24 2.08
N LYS A 136 20.42 -36.25 2.73
CA LYS A 136 20.92 -36.83 3.97
C LYS A 136 21.82 -38.02 3.69
N LYS A 137 21.47 -38.86 2.71
CA LYS A 137 22.24 -40.05 2.39
C LYS A 137 22.31 -40.32 0.88
N ILE A 138 23.53 -40.48 0.39
CA ILE A 138 23.86 -40.78 -1.01
C ILE A 138 24.28 -42.24 -1.13
N GLY A 139 23.65 -42.98 -2.04
CA GLY A 139 24.17 -44.28 -2.48
C GLY A 139 25.19 -44.08 -3.60
N VAL A 140 26.34 -44.74 -3.54
CA VAL A 140 27.35 -44.67 -4.60
C VAL A 140 27.63 -46.06 -5.14
N VAL A 141 27.35 -46.27 -6.43
CA VAL A 141 27.59 -47.52 -7.15
C VAL A 141 28.90 -47.37 -7.93
N THR A 142 30.00 -47.85 -7.35
CA THR A 142 31.34 -47.75 -7.97
C THR A 142 32.31 -48.77 -7.35
N SER A 143 33.52 -48.87 -7.91
CA SER A 143 34.58 -49.73 -7.37
C SER A 143 35.06 -49.25 -5.99
N PRO A 144 35.30 -50.15 -5.03
CA PRO A 144 35.73 -49.78 -3.67
C PRO A 144 37.14 -49.18 -3.60
N SER A 145 38.01 -49.46 -4.58
CA SER A 145 39.43 -49.09 -4.60
C SER A 145 39.78 -47.93 -5.54
N GLY A 146 38.79 -47.16 -6.02
CA GLY A 146 38.99 -46.11 -7.04
C GLY A 146 39.22 -44.69 -6.52
N ALA A 147 39.82 -43.83 -7.36
CA ALA A 147 39.87 -42.38 -7.12
C ALA A 147 38.46 -41.75 -7.08
N VAL A 148 37.54 -42.30 -7.88
CA VAL A 148 36.12 -41.89 -7.99
C VAL A 148 35.43 -41.74 -6.64
N ILE A 149 35.47 -42.80 -5.80
CA ILE A 149 34.79 -42.76 -4.50
C ILE A 149 35.45 -41.75 -3.55
N ARG A 150 36.77 -41.57 -3.63
CA ARG A 150 37.50 -40.58 -2.81
C ARG A 150 37.14 -39.15 -3.22
N ASP A 151 37.02 -38.90 -4.52
CA ASP A 151 36.63 -37.59 -5.05
C ASP A 151 35.21 -37.22 -4.62
N ILE A 152 34.28 -38.18 -4.69
CA ILE A 152 32.90 -38.01 -4.21
C ILE A 152 32.89 -37.72 -2.70
N ILE A 153 33.56 -38.55 -1.89
CA ILE A 153 33.63 -38.36 -0.44
C ILE A 153 34.21 -37.00 -0.07
N THR A 154 35.33 -36.62 -0.68
CA THR A 154 36.02 -35.36 -0.40
C THR A 154 35.15 -34.16 -0.77
N THR A 155 34.49 -34.22 -1.92
CA THR A 155 33.66 -33.13 -2.43
C THR A 155 32.40 -32.95 -1.59
N VAL A 156 31.68 -34.04 -1.31
CA VAL A 156 30.48 -34.01 -0.45
C VAL A 156 30.83 -33.53 0.95
N SER A 157 31.90 -34.07 1.56
CA SER A 157 32.31 -33.69 2.93
C SER A 157 32.71 -32.21 3.02
N ARG A 158 33.34 -31.67 1.98
CA ARG A 158 33.72 -30.25 1.92
C ARG A 158 32.50 -29.34 1.74
N ARG A 159 31.56 -29.71 0.86
CA ARG A 159 30.39 -28.88 0.54
C ARG A 159 29.31 -28.94 1.62
N PHE A 160 29.03 -30.13 2.14
CA PHE A 160 28.00 -30.37 3.13
C PHE A 160 28.40 -31.46 4.15
N PRO A 161 29.16 -31.09 5.20
CA PRO A 161 29.52 -32.01 6.27
C PRO A 161 28.26 -32.46 7.02
N GLY A 162 27.86 -33.73 6.86
CA GLY A 162 26.63 -34.29 7.42
C GLY A 162 25.87 -35.20 6.48
N VAL A 163 26.20 -35.20 5.18
CA VAL A 163 25.67 -36.19 4.24
C VAL A 163 26.39 -37.52 4.43
N GLU A 164 25.62 -38.58 4.68
CA GLU A 164 26.11 -39.94 4.74
C GLU A 164 26.32 -40.50 3.34
N ILE A 165 27.42 -41.22 3.13
CA ILE A 165 27.72 -41.86 1.84
C ILE A 165 27.75 -43.36 2.06
N LEU A 166 26.86 -44.07 1.38
CA LEU A 166 26.80 -45.52 1.39
C LEU A 166 27.37 -46.07 0.07
N LEU A 167 28.53 -46.70 0.15
CA LEU A 167 29.15 -47.36 -0.99
C LEU A 167 28.48 -48.71 -1.25
N PHE A 168 28.03 -48.92 -2.48
CA PHE A 168 27.70 -50.23 -3.05
C PHE A 168 28.90 -50.66 -3.91
N PRO A 169 29.77 -51.55 -3.39
CA PRO A 169 30.94 -52.00 -4.12
C PRO A 169 30.51 -52.75 -5.37
N THR A 170 30.91 -52.24 -6.54
CA THR A 170 30.51 -52.78 -7.84
C THR A 170 31.70 -52.92 -8.75
N LYS A 171 31.80 -54.04 -9.48
CA LYS A 171 32.69 -54.18 -10.63
C LYS A 171 32.23 -53.26 -11.76
N VAL A 172 33.08 -52.29 -12.12
CA VAL A 172 32.78 -51.25 -13.11
C VAL A 172 33.35 -51.52 -14.51
N GLN A 173 34.05 -52.63 -14.71
CA GLN A 173 34.65 -53.00 -16.00
C GLN A 173 34.86 -54.52 -16.13
N GLY A 174 34.93 -55.00 -17.37
CA GLY A 174 35.13 -56.41 -17.69
C GLY A 174 33.85 -57.25 -17.61
N GLU A 175 33.98 -58.55 -17.90
CA GLU A 175 32.85 -59.48 -17.95
C GLU A 175 32.09 -59.56 -16.61
N GLY A 176 30.76 -59.50 -16.65
CA GLY A 176 29.90 -59.51 -15.46
C GLY A 176 29.61 -58.14 -14.83
N ALA A 177 30.27 -57.07 -15.31
CA ALA A 177 30.12 -55.74 -14.71
C ALA A 177 28.71 -55.14 -14.86
N SER A 178 28.06 -55.31 -16.01
CA SER A 178 26.72 -54.79 -16.27
C SER A 178 25.66 -55.41 -15.35
N GLN A 179 25.74 -56.73 -15.11
CA GLN A 179 24.84 -57.43 -14.19
C GLN A 179 25.06 -56.98 -12.74
N GLU A 180 26.32 -56.77 -12.33
CA GLU A 180 26.64 -56.32 -10.98
C GLU A 180 26.18 -54.89 -10.72
N VAL A 181 26.33 -54.00 -11.71
CA VAL A 181 25.80 -52.63 -11.67
C VAL A 181 24.28 -52.64 -11.52
N ALA A 182 23.56 -53.37 -12.37
CA ALA A 182 22.11 -53.48 -12.28
C ALA A 182 21.64 -54.06 -10.94
N ALA A 183 22.31 -55.11 -10.43
CA ALA A 183 21.99 -55.72 -9.15
C ALA A 183 22.19 -54.76 -7.96
N ASN A 184 23.25 -53.94 -7.98
CA ASN A 184 23.50 -52.98 -6.91
C ASN A 184 22.58 -51.75 -7.00
N ILE A 185 22.13 -51.35 -8.20
CA ILE A 185 21.05 -50.36 -8.35
C ILE A 185 19.76 -50.89 -7.73
N ALA A 186 19.40 -52.15 -8.00
CA ALA A 186 18.21 -52.78 -7.40
C ALA A 186 18.31 -52.82 -5.86
N LYS A 187 19.44 -53.29 -5.30
CA LYS A 187 19.67 -53.30 -3.84
C LYS A 187 19.59 -51.91 -3.20
N ALA A 188 20.04 -50.88 -3.91
CA ALA A 188 19.91 -49.51 -3.42
C ALA A 188 18.44 -49.06 -3.42
N ASN A 189 17.68 -49.42 -4.46
CA ASN A 189 16.25 -49.16 -4.55
C ASN A 189 15.41 -49.98 -3.56
N ASP A 190 15.95 -51.03 -2.92
CA ASP A 190 15.29 -51.72 -1.81
C ASP A 190 15.37 -50.96 -0.46
N ARG A 191 16.19 -49.89 -0.38
CA ARG A 191 16.44 -49.16 0.88
C ARG A 191 15.74 -47.81 0.99
N ASP A 192 14.84 -47.64 1.94
CA ASP A 192 14.08 -46.38 2.10
C ASP A 192 14.90 -45.19 2.68
N ASP A 193 16.15 -45.40 3.07
CA ASP A 193 16.99 -44.38 3.73
C ASP A 193 17.92 -43.60 2.78
N LEU A 194 17.91 -43.89 1.49
CA LEU A 194 18.70 -43.19 0.47
C LEU A 194 17.84 -42.13 -0.23
N ASP A 195 18.43 -40.95 -0.49
CA ASP A 195 17.72 -39.87 -1.20
C ASP A 195 18.06 -39.83 -2.69
N LEU A 196 19.27 -40.29 -3.08
CA LEU A 196 19.71 -40.36 -4.47
C LEU A 196 20.83 -41.39 -4.66
N LEU A 197 21.10 -41.73 -5.93
CA LEU A 197 22.20 -42.59 -6.35
C LEU A 197 23.20 -41.86 -7.24
N ILE A 198 24.49 -42.11 -7.03
CA ILE A 198 25.57 -41.75 -7.95
C ILE A 198 26.14 -43.04 -8.53
N ILE A 199 26.09 -43.17 -9.85
CA ILE A 199 26.76 -44.25 -10.58
C ILE A 199 28.01 -43.64 -11.19
N GLY A 200 29.17 -44.23 -10.92
CA GLY A 200 30.42 -43.59 -11.32
C GLY A 200 31.52 -44.56 -11.69
N ARG A 201 32.32 -44.16 -12.67
CA ARG A 201 33.56 -44.82 -13.07
C ARG A 201 34.63 -43.76 -13.38
N GLY A 202 35.89 -44.14 -13.29
CA GLY A 202 37.00 -43.28 -13.71
C GLY A 202 37.15 -43.25 -15.23
N GLY A 203 38.21 -42.59 -15.72
CA GLY A 203 38.59 -42.67 -17.13
C GLY A 203 38.88 -44.10 -17.58
N GLY A 204 38.70 -44.37 -18.87
CA GLY A 204 38.96 -45.68 -19.48
C GLY A 204 38.67 -45.65 -20.98
N SER A 205 39.06 -46.69 -21.71
CA SER A 205 38.69 -46.83 -23.12
C SER A 205 37.18 -47.06 -23.28
N ILE A 206 36.67 -46.96 -24.51
CA ILE A 206 35.25 -47.22 -24.83
C ILE A 206 34.85 -48.65 -24.44
N GLU A 207 35.74 -49.63 -24.64
CA GLU A 207 35.54 -51.04 -24.28
C GLU A 207 35.30 -51.22 -22.78
N ASP A 208 36.05 -50.44 -22.04
CA ASP A 208 36.09 -50.37 -20.59
C ASP A 208 34.79 -49.76 -20.03
N LEU A 209 34.16 -48.83 -20.77
CA LEU A 209 32.88 -48.19 -20.45
C LEU A 209 31.66 -48.99 -20.94
N TRP A 210 31.88 -50.06 -21.72
CA TRP A 210 30.81 -50.77 -22.42
C TRP A 210 29.75 -51.35 -21.51
N ALA A 211 30.12 -51.76 -20.29
CA ALA A 211 29.18 -52.29 -19.30
C ALA A 211 28.01 -51.33 -18.99
N PHE A 212 28.21 -50.01 -19.17
CA PHE A 212 27.18 -48.98 -18.96
C PHE A 212 26.35 -48.68 -20.21
N ASN A 213 26.70 -49.27 -21.34
CA ASN A 213 25.90 -49.24 -22.57
C ASN A 213 24.96 -50.45 -22.69
N GLU A 214 25.07 -51.44 -21.82
CA GLU A 214 24.20 -52.62 -21.88
C GLU A 214 22.75 -52.29 -21.45
N GLU A 215 21.79 -52.89 -22.15
CA GLU A 215 20.36 -52.66 -21.96
C GLU A 215 19.90 -52.89 -20.51
N ILE A 216 20.49 -53.88 -19.81
CA ILE A 216 20.19 -54.19 -18.41
C ILE A 216 20.50 -53.03 -17.44
N VAL A 217 21.58 -52.28 -17.69
CA VAL A 217 21.96 -51.13 -16.86
C VAL A 217 21.06 -49.96 -17.17
N VAL A 218 20.75 -49.72 -18.46
CA VAL A 218 19.82 -48.65 -18.86
C VAL A 218 18.44 -48.88 -18.24
N GLN A 219 17.93 -50.11 -18.29
CA GLN A 219 16.67 -50.47 -17.67
C GLN A 219 16.69 -50.28 -16.15
N ALA A 220 17.76 -50.73 -15.48
CA ALA A 220 17.89 -50.56 -14.03
C ALA A 220 17.91 -49.08 -13.60
N ILE A 221 18.52 -48.18 -14.39
CA ILE A 221 18.50 -46.74 -14.11
C ILE A 221 17.12 -46.16 -14.36
N PHE A 222 16.48 -46.51 -15.47
CA PHE A 222 15.14 -46.02 -15.82
C PHE A 222 14.08 -46.43 -14.79
N GLU A 223 14.16 -47.65 -14.27
CA GLU A 223 13.22 -48.19 -13.28
C GLU A 223 13.56 -47.79 -11.84
N SER A 224 14.64 -47.04 -11.62
CA SER A 224 15.07 -46.59 -10.30
C SER A 224 14.05 -45.62 -9.70
N ARG A 225 13.60 -45.87 -8.46
CA ARG A 225 12.80 -44.90 -7.69
C ARG A 225 13.65 -43.75 -7.16
N LEU A 226 14.94 -44.01 -6.97
CA LEU A 226 15.90 -43.01 -6.50
C LEU A 226 16.42 -42.20 -7.70
N PRO A 227 16.49 -40.86 -7.59
CA PRO A 227 17.13 -40.05 -8.61
C PRO A 227 18.59 -40.48 -8.82
N VAL A 228 18.99 -40.69 -10.07
CA VAL A 228 20.30 -41.21 -10.47
C VAL A 228 21.13 -40.13 -11.15
N ILE A 229 22.34 -39.93 -10.64
CA ILE A 229 23.38 -39.10 -11.24
C ILE A 229 24.41 -40.03 -11.87
N SER A 230 24.57 -39.98 -13.20
CA SER A 230 25.63 -40.71 -13.89
C SER A 230 26.91 -39.88 -13.97
N SER A 231 28.03 -40.52 -13.68
CA SER A 231 29.39 -39.97 -13.72
C SER A 231 30.36 -40.97 -14.34
N VAL A 232 29.93 -41.57 -15.45
CA VAL A 232 30.64 -42.63 -16.16
C VAL A 232 31.38 -42.07 -17.38
N GLY A 233 30.67 -41.33 -18.24
CA GLY A 233 31.26 -40.72 -19.43
C GLY A 233 32.04 -39.44 -19.14
N HIS A 234 33.12 -39.22 -19.91
CA HIS A 234 33.81 -37.92 -19.96
C HIS A 234 33.12 -37.00 -20.98
N GLU A 235 33.64 -35.78 -21.20
CA GLU A 235 33.02 -34.82 -22.13
C GLU A 235 32.78 -35.41 -23.53
N THR A 236 33.70 -36.25 -24.03
CA THR A 236 33.68 -36.85 -25.37
C THR A 236 32.97 -38.21 -25.46
N ASP A 237 32.91 -38.96 -24.36
CA ASP A 237 32.53 -40.38 -24.38
C ASP A 237 31.28 -40.62 -23.54
N THR A 238 30.12 -40.20 -24.06
CA THR A 238 28.83 -40.33 -23.37
C THR A 238 28.25 -41.73 -23.52
N THR A 239 27.91 -42.37 -22.40
CA THR A 239 27.33 -43.73 -22.37
C THR A 239 25.79 -43.71 -22.38
N LEU A 240 25.14 -44.84 -22.66
CA LEU A 240 23.67 -44.92 -22.59
C LEU A 240 23.16 -44.72 -21.16
N ALA A 241 23.91 -45.16 -20.15
CA ALA A 241 23.65 -44.82 -18.74
C ALA A 241 23.57 -43.30 -18.50
N ASP A 242 24.42 -42.52 -19.17
CA ASP A 242 24.41 -41.05 -19.05
C ASP A 242 23.17 -40.42 -19.70
N TYR A 243 22.61 -41.04 -20.75
CA TYR A 243 21.39 -40.55 -21.43
C TYR A 243 20.12 -40.83 -20.61
N VAL A 244 20.04 -41.99 -19.98
CA VAL A 244 18.87 -42.40 -19.18
C VAL A 244 18.87 -41.80 -17.77
N ALA A 245 20.04 -41.49 -17.20
CA ALA A 245 20.13 -40.90 -15.88
C ALA A 245 19.40 -39.56 -15.78
N ASP A 246 18.89 -39.27 -14.59
CA ASP A 246 18.17 -38.02 -14.32
C ASP A 246 19.08 -36.80 -14.50
N ARG A 247 20.35 -36.96 -14.12
CA ARG A 247 21.41 -35.98 -14.39
C ARG A 247 22.71 -36.65 -14.79
N ARG A 248 23.38 -36.05 -15.77
CA ARG A 248 24.74 -36.41 -16.18
C ARG A 248 25.74 -35.46 -15.53
N ALA A 249 26.84 -36.01 -15.03
CA ALA A 249 28.03 -35.30 -14.62
C ALA A 249 29.23 -35.83 -15.43
N ALA A 250 30.06 -34.93 -15.97
CA ALA A 250 31.25 -35.33 -16.73
C ALA A 250 32.38 -35.88 -15.84
N THR A 251 32.31 -35.64 -14.52
CA THR A 251 33.31 -36.10 -13.55
C THR A 251 32.65 -36.54 -12.25
N PRO A 252 33.30 -37.42 -11.46
CA PRO A 252 32.83 -37.79 -10.13
C PRO A 252 32.70 -36.59 -9.18
N THR A 253 33.57 -35.60 -9.31
CA THR A 253 33.48 -34.35 -8.54
C THR A 253 32.22 -33.57 -8.91
N ALA A 254 31.93 -33.39 -10.20
CA ALA A 254 30.70 -32.73 -10.65
C ALA A 254 29.44 -33.49 -10.20
N ALA A 255 29.50 -34.82 -10.13
CA ALA A 255 28.40 -35.64 -9.61
C ALA A 255 28.10 -35.34 -8.14
N ALA A 256 29.15 -35.24 -7.32
CA ALA A 256 29.04 -34.83 -5.92
C ALA A 256 28.55 -33.38 -5.76
N GLU A 257 28.91 -32.48 -6.66
CA GLU A 257 28.39 -31.10 -6.68
C GLU A 257 26.89 -31.06 -7.01
N LEU A 258 26.44 -31.84 -7.99
CA LEU A 258 25.02 -31.97 -8.31
C LEU A 258 24.23 -32.62 -7.17
N ALA A 259 24.82 -33.58 -6.46
CA ALA A 259 24.22 -34.20 -5.29
C ALA A 259 24.16 -33.27 -4.06
N THR A 260 25.00 -32.23 -4.01
CA THR A 260 25.05 -31.24 -2.92
C THR A 260 24.89 -29.81 -3.45
N PRO A 261 23.70 -29.48 -4.00
CA PRO A 261 23.49 -28.21 -4.70
C PRO A 261 23.66 -27.00 -3.76
N VAL A 262 23.24 -27.13 -2.50
CA VAL A 262 23.41 -26.10 -1.46
C VAL A 262 24.58 -26.46 -0.57
N THR A 263 25.50 -25.52 -0.35
CA THR A 263 26.63 -25.73 0.57
C THR A 263 26.26 -25.34 2.00
N LYS A 264 27.01 -25.85 2.98
CA LYS A 264 26.89 -25.43 4.39
C LYS A 264 27.08 -23.90 4.54
N ALA A 265 28.00 -23.31 3.78
CA ALA A 265 28.26 -21.88 3.81
C ALA A 265 27.04 -21.06 3.35
N ASP A 266 26.34 -21.54 2.30
CA ASP A 266 25.12 -20.91 1.81
C ASP A 266 24.02 -20.89 2.88
N ILE A 267 23.82 -22.02 3.58
CA ILE A 267 22.84 -22.11 4.67
C ILE A 267 23.21 -21.16 5.80
N ILE A 268 24.47 -21.15 6.25
CA ILE A 268 24.92 -20.28 7.35
C ILE A 268 24.70 -18.81 6.96
N SER A 269 25.07 -18.44 5.74
CA SER A 269 24.85 -17.08 5.21
C SER A 269 23.37 -16.72 5.21
N TRP A 270 22.52 -17.63 4.71
CA TRP A 270 21.07 -17.44 4.68
C TRP A 270 20.47 -17.28 6.07
N ILE A 271 20.83 -18.14 7.04
CA ILE A 271 20.39 -18.04 8.44
C ILE A 271 20.82 -16.70 9.04
N THR A 272 22.08 -16.31 8.84
CA THR A 272 22.63 -15.04 9.37
C THR A 272 21.90 -13.83 8.80
N GLU A 273 21.55 -13.84 7.51
CA GLU A 273 20.79 -12.78 6.87
C GLU A 273 19.32 -12.72 7.38
N ARG A 274 18.73 -13.87 7.72
CA ARG A 274 17.40 -13.94 8.35
C ARG A 274 17.41 -13.42 9.78
N ASP A 275 18.43 -13.79 10.56
CA ASP A 275 18.61 -13.32 11.93
C ASP A 275 18.80 -11.79 11.97
N ASN A 276 19.69 -11.26 11.13
CA ASN A 276 19.88 -9.81 11.00
C ASN A 276 18.59 -9.09 10.60
N ARG A 277 17.81 -9.65 9.66
CA ARG A 277 16.53 -9.05 9.24
C ARG A 277 15.51 -9.04 10.38
N MET A 278 15.42 -10.13 11.15
CA MET A 278 14.56 -10.24 12.33
C MET A 278 14.98 -9.22 13.39
N TYR A 279 16.26 -9.16 13.73
CA TYR A 279 16.82 -8.22 14.70
C TYR A 279 16.48 -6.76 14.35
N GLN A 280 16.70 -6.36 13.09
CA GLN A 280 16.39 -5.01 12.63
C GLN A 280 14.88 -4.70 12.63
N ALA A 281 14.03 -5.68 12.31
CA ALA A 281 12.59 -5.51 12.39
C ALA A 281 12.12 -5.28 13.85
N SER A 282 12.68 -6.05 14.79
CA SER A 282 12.40 -5.89 16.23
C SER A 282 12.85 -4.51 16.74
N LEU A 283 14.05 -4.07 16.41
CA LEU A 283 14.55 -2.74 16.79
C LEU A 283 13.66 -1.61 16.24
N ARG A 284 13.27 -1.69 14.96
CA ARG A 284 12.35 -0.71 14.36
C ARG A 284 11.01 -0.66 15.10
N ARG A 285 10.46 -1.82 15.48
CA ARG A 285 9.19 -1.89 16.21
C ARG A 285 9.31 -1.27 17.61
N ILE A 286 10.41 -1.54 18.31
CA ILE A 286 10.68 -0.92 19.62
C ILE A 286 10.76 0.60 19.48
N LYS A 287 11.55 1.09 18.50
CA LYS A 287 11.71 2.53 18.25
C LYS A 287 10.37 3.22 17.93
N GLN A 288 9.56 2.63 17.04
CA GLN A 288 8.24 3.17 16.71
C GLN A 288 7.30 3.25 17.93
N ASN A 289 7.34 2.23 18.79
CA ASN A 289 6.55 2.22 20.01
C ASN A 289 7.04 3.26 21.03
N GLN A 290 8.37 3.44 21.16
CA GLN A 290 8.96 4.50 21.98
C GLN A 290 8.57 5.88 21.47
N GLU A 291 8.71 6.16 20.18
CA GLU A 291 8.29 7.43 19.58
C GLU A 291 6.79 7.69 19.76
N ARG A 292 5.96 6.65 19.66
CA ARG A 292 4.51 6.76 19.91
C ARG A 292 4.22 7.07 21.38
N LEU A 293 4.92 6.41 22.30
CA LEU A 293 4.80 6.67 23.73
C LEU A 293 5.24 8.10 24.04
N ASP A 294 6.38 8.55 23.52
CA ASP A 294 6.90 9.89 23.72
C ASP A 294 5.95 10.96 23.17
N LYS A 295 5.34 10.74 21.99
CA LYS A 295 4.32 11.64 21.44
C LYS A 295 3.09 11.73 22.33
N LEU A 296 2.60 10.60 22.84
CA LEU A 296 1.44 10.57 23.71
C LEU A 296 1.74 11.21 25.07
N ALA A 297 2.87 10.87 25.69
CA ALA A 297 3.32 11.45 26.96
C ALA A 297 3.53 12.97 26.85
N ASN A 298 4.06 13.43 25.70
CA ASN A 298 4.24 14.85 25.41
C ASN A 298 3.00 15.49 24.76
N SER A 299 1.84 14.84 24.71
CA SER A 299 0.63 15.50 24.24
C SER A 299 0.28 16.69 25.13
N VAL A 300 -0.21 17.78 24.54
CA VAL A 300 -0.62 19.00 25.26
C VAL A 300 -1.65 18.68 26.34
N ILE A 301 -2.50 17.68 26.10
CA ILE A 301 -3.53 17.22 27.05
C ILE A 301 -2.91 16.70 28.36
N PHE A 302 -1.79 15.97 28.29
CA PHE A 302 -1.11 15.44 29.48
C PHE A 302 -0.16 16.46 30.12
N ARG A 303 0.44 17.35 29.32
CA ARG A 303 1.33 18.41 29.83
C ARG A 303 0.59 19.58 30.47
N GLN A 304 -0.60 19.91 29.97
CA GLN A 304 -1.42 21.04 30.42
C GLN A 304 -2.90 20.62 30.46
N PRO A 305 -3.29 19.74 31.40
CA PRO A 305 -4.67 19.28 31.52
C PRO A 305 -5.65 20.43 31.78
N GLU A 306 -5.19 21.52 32.40
CA GLU A 306 -5.99 22.74 32.64
C GLU A 306 -6.54 23.36 31.35
N ARG A 307 -5.83 23.23 30.20
CA ARG A 307 -6.31 23.73 28.91
C ARG A 307 -7.62 23.10 28.43
N LEU A 308 -7.95 21.90 28.92
CA LEU A 308 -9.26 21.29 28.67
C LEU A 308 -10.39 22.10 29.30
N TYR A 309 -10.09 22.82 30.38
CA TYR A 309 -11.03 23.56 31.20
C TYR A 309 -11.00 25.07 30.94
N ASP A 310 -9.93 25.63 30.37
CA ASP A 310 -9.80 27.07 30.08
C ASP A 310 -11.06 27.66 29.41
N GLY A 311 -11.60 26.97 28.39
CA GLY A 311 -12.82 27.41 27.70
C GLY A 311 -14.07 27.39 28.60
N TYR A 312 -14.17 26.41 29.50
CA TYR A 312 -15.26 26.31 30.47
C TYR A 312 -15.13 27.36 31.57
N VAL A 313 -13.92 27.63 32.06
CA VAL A 313 -13.65 28.69 33.04
C VAL A 313 -13.99 30.06 32.44
N GLN A 314 -13.52 30.37 31.23
CA GLN A 314 -13.88 31.62 30.54
C GLN A 314 -15.39 31.74 30.30
N LYS A 315 -16.08 30.64 30.01
CA LYS A 315 -17.55 30.64 29.86
C LYS A 315 -18.22 30.94 31.20
N LEU A 316 -17.75 30.35 32.29
CA LEU A 316 -18.25 30.60 33.64
C LEU A 316 -18.04 32.06 34.03
N ASP A 317 -16.88 32.64 33.74
CA ASP A 317 -16.59 34.06 34.00
C ASP A 317 -17.55 34.98 33.22
N ARG A 318 -17.75 34.73 31.92
CA ARG A 318 -18.69 35.51 31.09
C ARG A 318 -20.13 35.41 31.60
N LEU A 319 -20.57 34.20 31.96
CA LEU A 319 -21.91 33.99 32.50
C LEU A 319 -22.09 34.69 33.84
N THR A 320 -21.07 34.64 34.70
CA THR A 320 -21.08 35.32 36.01
C THR A 320 -21.11 36.84 35.85
N MET A 321 -20.26 37.42 34.99
CA MET A 321 -20.30 38.85 34.69
C MET A 321 -21.65 39.28 34.09
N SER A 322 -22.20 38.48 33.17
CA SER A 322 -23.50 38.76 32.56
C SER A 322 -24.62 38.74 33.61
N LEU A 323 -24.61 37.76 34.52
CA LEU A 323 -25.56 37.67 35.63
C LEU A 323 -25.47 38.89 36.54
N THR A 324 -24.27 39.22 37.02
CA THR A 324 -24.04 40.34 37.95
C THR A 324 -24.45 41.67 37.33
N ASN A 325 -24.06 41.92 36.08
CA ASN A 325 -24.43 43.15 35.37
C ASN A 325 -25.93 43.25 35.15
N THR A 326 -26.59 42.15 34.78
CA THR A 326 -28.03 42.12 34.57
C THR A 326 -28.79 42.38 35.87
N MET A 327 -28.37 41.74 36.97
CA MET A 327 -28.96 41.96 38.30
C MET A 327 -28.76 43.41 38.76
N GLN A 328 -27.56 43.97 38.60
CA GLN A 328 -27.27 45.35 39.00
C GLN A 328 -28.09 46.35 38.19
N ASN A 329 -28.22 46.13 36.88
CA ASN A 329 -29.03 46.98 36.01
C ASN A 329 -30.52 46.92 36.39
N GLN A 330 -31.06 45.72 36.63
CA GLN A 330 -32.45 45.57 37.07
C GLN A 330 -32.69 46.24 38.42
N PHE A 331 -31.78 46.08 39.38
CA PHE A 331 -31.88 46.73 40.68
C PHE A 331 -31.84 48.25 40.56
N ASN A 332 -30.91 48.80 39.76
CA ASN A 332 -30.79 50.24 39.55
C ASN A 332 -32.03 50.81 38.84
N GLN A 333 -32.57 50.12 37.84
CA GLN A 333 -33.82 50.51 37.17
C GLN A 333 -35.01 50.50 38.13
N ALA A 334 -35.13 49.47 38.96
CA ALA A 334 -36.18 49.40 39.98
C ALA A 334 -36.06 50.55 40.99
N LYS A 335 -34.84 50.84 41.45
CA LYS A 335 -34.55 51.96 42.36
C LYS A 335 -34.88 53.32 41.73
N GLN A 336 -34.44 53.55 40.48
CA GLN A 336 -34.77 54.78 39.75
C GLN A 336 -36.28 54.94 39.54
N ARG A 337 -36.98 53.85 39.21
CA ARG A 337 -38.44 53.87 39.07
C ARG A 337 -39.12 54.22 40.39
N GLN A 338 -38.66 53.65 41.50
CA GLN A 338 -39.17 53.97 42.84
C GLN A 338 -38.93 55.45 43.18
N GLU A 339 -37.72 55.97 42.93
CA GLU A 339 -37.38 57.37 43.17
C GLU A 339 -38.23 58.32 42.32
N LEU A 340 -38.41 58.04 41.03
CA LEU A 340 -39.27 58.83 40.14
C LEU A 340 -40.73 58.82 40.59
N LEU A 341 -41.26 57.67 41.04
CA LEU A 341 -42.61 57.59 41.58
C LEU A 341 -42.74 58.36 42.89
N HIS A 342 -41.72 58.32 43.74
CA HIS A 342 -41.67 59.09 44.98
C HIS A 342 -41.62 60.60 44.72
N GLN A 343 -40.77 61.05 43.80
CA GLN A 343 -40.70 62.46 43.39
C GLN A 343 -42.00 62.94 42.76
N ARG A 344 -42.67 62.12 41.94
CA ARG A 344 -44.00 62.43 41.40
C ARG A 344 -45.04 62.58 42.50
N LEU A 345 -45.03 61.70 43.50
CA LEU A 345 -45.93 61.77 44.65
C LEU A 345 -45.71 63.05 45.46
N ILE A 346 -44.44 63.42 45.72
CA ILE A 346 -44.10 64.67 46.42
C ILE A 346 -44.50 65.88 45.60
N ALA A 347 -44.20 65.89 44.29
CA ALA A 347 -44.48 67.03 43.41
C ALA A 347 -45.97 67.29 43.19
N MET A 348 -46.84 66.29 43.42
CA MET A 348 -48.28 66.52 43.43
C MET A 348 -48.71 67.47 44.55
N ASP A 349 -47.91 67.57 45.63
CA ASP A 349 -48.09 68.49 46.75
C ASP A 349 -49.56 68.65 47.15
N PHE A 350 -50.20 67.50 47.41
CA PHE A 350 -51.63 67.43 47.67
C PHE A 350 -52.02 68.29 48.86
N ASP A 351 -51.15 68.41 49.87
CA ASP A 351 -51.40 69.22 51.05
C ASP A 351 -51.50 70.72 50.69
N SER A 352 -50.58 71.25 49.88
CA SER A 352 -50.67 72.64 49.41
C SER A 352 -51.86 72.85 48.48
N GLN A 353 -52.16 71.91 47.59
CA GLN A 353 -53.34 72.02 46.71
C GLN A 353 -54.64 72.04 47.52
N ILE A 354 -54.79 71.13 48.49
CA ILE A 354 -55.94 71.09 49.38
C ILE A 354 -56.06 72.40 50.16
N LYS A 355 -54.94 72.89 50.72
CA LYS A 355 -54.92 74.17 51.44
C LYS A 355 -55.30 75.34 50.55
N HIS A 356 -54.77 75.42 49.32
CA HIS A 356 -55.13 76.45 48.35
C HIS A 356 -56.63 76.45 48.04
N TYR A 357 -57.23 75.27 47.82
CA TYR A 357 -58.67 75.16 47.58
C TYR A 357 -59.51 75.49 48.81
N GLN A 358 -59.06 75.13 50.02
CA GLN A 358 -59.72 75.53 51.27
C GLN A 358 -59.71 77.05 51.46
N ASP A 359 -58.56 77.70 51.25
CA ASP A 359 -58.41 79.15 51.35
C ASP A 359 -59.25 79.88 50.30
N LYS A 360 -59.26 79.37 49.06
CA LYS A 360 -60.09 79.89 47.96
C LYS A 360 -61.59 79.75 48.28
N LEU A 361 -62.01 78.63 48.86
CA LEU A 361 -63.39 78.44 49.28
C LEU A 361 -63.77 79.40 50.41
N GLN A 362 -62.88 79.62 51.36
CA GLN A 362 -63.11 80.56 52.45
C GLN A 362 -63.21 82.01 51.94
N SER A 363 -62.36 82.42 51.00
CA SER A 363 -62.41 83.77 50.42
C SER A 363 -63.66 83.99 49.57
N LEU A 364 -64.04 83.01 48.73
CA LEU A 364 -65.28 83.05 47.96
C LEU A 364 -66.51 83.12 48.87
N LYS A 365 -66.51 82.37 49.98
CA LYS A 365 -67.59 82.45 50.98
C LYS A 365 -67.69 83.83 51.62
N ARG A 366 -66.55 84.46 51.97
CA ARG A 366 -66.53 85.83 52.51
C ARG A 366 -67.05 86.84 51.47
N LEU A 367 -66.62 86.72 50.22
CA LEU A 367 -67.06 87.59 49.13
C LEU A 367 -68.56 87.45 48.86
N LEU A 368 -69.08 86.21 48.84
CA LEU A 368 -70.50 85.93 48.71
C LEU A 368 -71.31 86.59 49.83
N LEU A 369 -70.92 86.37 51.08
CA LEU A 369 -71.61 86.95 52.24
C LEU A 369 -71.57 88.48 52.22
N SER A 370 -70.42 89.08 51.90
CA SER A 370 -70.29 90.53 51.78
C SER A 370 -71.20 91.08 50.68
N ASN A 371 -71.18 90.48 49.48
CA ASN A 371 -72.01 90.92 48.35
C ASN A 371 -73.51 90.74 48.65
N MET A 372 -73.89 89.64 49.30
CA MET A 372 -75.27 89.43 49.75
C MET A 372 -75.70 90.48 50.76
N THR A 373 -74.83 90.82 51.71
CA THR A 373 -75.10 91.87 52.72
C THR A 373 -75.25 93.23 52.05
N SER A 374 -74.31 93.62 51.17
CA SER A 374 -74.41 94.89 50.43
C SER A 374 -75.63 94.96 49.52
N GLN A 375 -76.02 93.85 48.87
CA GLN A 375 -77.26 93.81 48.09
C GLN A 375 -78.49 93.94 48.98
N TYR A 376 -78.52 93.24 50.12
CA TYR A 376 -79.61 93.33 51.08
C TYR A 376 -79.77 94.76 51.60
N ASP A 377 -78.68 95.40 52.04
CA ASP A 377 -78.67 96.77 52.54
C ASP A 377 -79.11 97.77 51.47
N SER A 378 -78.66 97.59 50.22
CA SER A 378 -79.07 98.43 49.08
C SER A 378 -80.57 98.29 48.79
N LYS A 379 -81.11 97.06 48.86
CA LYS A 379 -82.55 96.80 48.68
C LYS A 379 -83.37 97.37 49.85
N LEU A 380 -82.88 97.26 51.08
CA LEU A 380 -83.50 97.83 52.27
C LEU A 380 -83.55 99.36 52.20
N ALA A 381 -82.43 100.01 51.89
CA ALA A 381 -82.38 101.47 51.71
C ALA A 381 -83.29 101.96 50.58
N ARG A 382 -83.43 101.19 49.48
CA ARG A 382 -84.38 101.50 48.40
C ARG A 382 -85.83 101.36 48.88
N PHE A 383 -86.13 100.35 49.69
CA PHE A 383 -87.45 100.15 50.29
C PHE A 383 -87.80 101.30 51.25
N GLU A 384 -86.89 101.68 52.14
CA GLU A 384 -87.05 102.82 53.07
C GLU A 384 -87.31 104.13 52.31
N LYS A 385 -86.52 104.43 51.27
CA LYS A 385 -86.77 105.61 50.42
C LYS A 385 -88.14 105.59 49.73
N ALA A 386 -88.57 104.43 49.25
CA ALA A 386 -89.89 104.30 48.63
C ALA A 386 -91.02 104.49 49.65
N GLN A 387 -90.82 104.00 50.88
CA GLN A 387 -91.73 104.21 52.01
C GLN A 387 -91.82 105.69 52.39
N ASP A 388 -90.69 106.39 52.53
CA ASP A 388 -90.65 107.82 52.83
C ASP A 388 -91.32 108.66 51.73
N ALA A 389 -91.07 108.33 50.46
CA ALA A 389 -91.71 108.99 49.33
C ALA A 389 -93.23 108.83 49.35
N LEU A 390 -93.73 107.61 49.63
CA LEU A 390 -95.16 107.35 49.78
C LEU A 390 -95.78 108.18 50.92
N LEU A 391 -95.09 108.27 52.07
CA LEU A 391 -95.55 109.04 53.23
C LEU A 391 -95.59 110.56 52.97
N SER A 392 -94.74 111.07 52.08
CA SER A 392 -94.68 112.50 51.74
C SER A 392 -95.79 112.99 50.80
N LEU A 393 -96.45 112.07 50.07
CA LEU A 393 -97.52 112.38 49.12
C LEU A 393 -98.92 112.41 49.78
N ASP A 394 -99.03 112.13 51.08
CA ASP A 394 -100.29 112.12 51.80
C ASP A 394 -100.69 113.55 52.24
N THR A 395 -101.55 114.19 51.43
CA THR A 395 -102.02 115.57 51.58
C THR A 395 -102.81 115.81 52.88
N SER A 396 -103.35 114.77 53.52
CA SER A 396 -104.05 114.85 54.79
C SER A 396 -103.17 115.38 55.94
N ARG A 397 -101.85 115.17 55.86
CA ARG A 397 -100.90 115.63 56.88
C ARG A 397 -100.48 117.08 56.74
N ILE A 398 -100.66 117.71 55.58
CA ILE A 398 -100.33 119.14 55.38
C ILE A 398 -101.32 120.01 56.17
N ILE A 399 -102.61 119.66 56.15
CA ILE A 399 -103.66 120.33 56.93
C ILE A 399 -103.49 120.03 58.43
N ALA A 400 -103.05 118.83 58.79
CA ALA A 400 -102.78 118.46 60.19
C ALA A 400 -101.64 119.26 60.85
N ARG A 401 -100.75 119.87 60.07
CA ARG A 401 -99.63 120.71 60.54
C ARG A 401 -99.99 122.18 60.81
N GLY A 402 -101.28 122.55 60.71
CA GLY A 402 -101.77 123.88 61.09
C GLY A 402 -101.86 124.90 59.95
N TYR A 403 -101.73 124.46 58.70
CA TYR A 403 -101.94 125.30 57.51
C TYR A 403 -103.41 125.30 57.10
N ALA A 404 -103.96 126.48 56.81
CA ALA A 404 -105.33 126.66 56.31
C ALA A 404 -105.36 126.68 54.77
N MET A 405 -106.38 126.09 54.17
CA MET A 405 -106.56 126.10 52.71
C MET A 405 -107.65 127.12 52.34
N VAL A 406 -107.28 128.16 51.59
CA VAL A 406 -108.21 129.23 51.18
C VAL A 406 -108.79 128.89 49.81
N GLN A 407 -110.12 128.95 49.66
CA GLN A 407 -110.85 128.64 48.44
C GLN A 407 -111.82 129.75 48.02
N LYS A 408 -111.99 129.94 46.72
CA LYS A 408 -113.08 130.72 46.10
C LYS A 408 -113.75 129.87 45.04
N ASP A 409 -115.07 129.74 45.11
CA ASP A 409 -115.88 128.91 44.20
C ASP A 409 -115.35 127.47 44.05
N GLY A 410 -114.84 126.88 45.14
CA GLY A 410 -114.29 125.52 45.19
C GLY A 410 -112.87 125.34 44.64
N LYS A 411 -112.18 126.41 44.25
CA LYS A 411 -110.76 126.37 43.83
C LYS A 411 -109.84 126.97 44.88
N VAL A 412 -108.73 126.29 45.15
CA VAL A 412 -107.71 126.74 46.09
C VAL A 412 -106.98 127.95 45.51
N ILE A 413 -106.97 129.05 46.25
CA ILE A 413 -106.26 130.27 45.88
C ILE A 413 -104.90 130.28 46.56
N SER A 414 -103.85 130.49 45.78
CA SER A 414 -102.47 130.54 46.25
C SER A 414 -101.88 131.95 46.26
N SER A 415 -102.61 132.97 45.81
CA SER A 415 -102.10 134.33 45.62
C SER A 415 -103.18 135.39 45.89
N VAL A 416 -102.78 136.49 46.55
CA VAL A 416 -103.68 137.62 46.87
C VAL A 416 -104.20 138.33 45.61
N ARG A 417 -103.50 138.21 44.48
CA ARG A 417 -103.89 138.83 43.20
C ARG A 417 -105.20 138.29 42.62
N ASP A 418 -105.64 137.12 43.06
CA ASP A 418 -106.86 136.46 42.56
C ASP A 418 -108.11 136.85 43.38
N VAL A 419 -107.97 137.80 44.30
CA VAL A 419 -109.00 138.23 45.24
C VAL A 419 -109.28 139.72 45.05
N LYS A 420 -110.55 140.11 44.96
CA LYS A 420 -111.01 141.52 44.90
C LYS A 420 -111.80 141.89 46.14
N GLN A 421 -111.79 143.18 46.47
CA GLN A 421 -112.54 143.73 47.59
C GLN A 421 -114.04 143.48 47.40
N GLY A 422 -114.70 142.89 48.41
CA GLY A 422 -116.09 142.43 48.39
C GLY A 422 -116.30 140.95 48.01
N ASP A 423 -115.25 140.20 47.69
CA ASP A 423 -115.37 138.76 47.42
C ASP A 423 -115.63 137.95 48.71
N GLN A 424 -116.47 136.90 48.63
CA GLN A 424 -116.59 135.88 49.67
C GLN A 424 -115.61 134.72 49.43
N LEU A 425 -114.85 134.35 50.47
CA LEU A 425 -113.87 133.28 50.48
C LEU A 425 -114.22 132.23 51.54
N SER A 426 -113.87 130.98 51.27
CA SER A 426 -114.00 129.87 52.21
C SER A 426 -112.62 129.42 52.68
N VAL A 427 -112.35 129.47 53.98
CA VAL A 427 -111.11 128.99 54.59
C VAL A 427 -111.39 127.65 55.26
N GLN A 428 -110.71 126.60 54.80
CA GLN A 428 -110.81 125.25 55.34
C GLN A 428 -109.67 125.00 56.33
N LEU A 429 -110.05 124.72 57.57
CA LEU A 429 -109.16 124.40 58.69
C LEU A 429 -109.28 122.91 59.04
N LYS A 430 -108.44 122.45 59.98
CA LYS A 430 -108.41 121.05 60.45
C LYS A 430 -109.76 120.56 60.96
N ASP A 431 -110.57 121.45 61.51
CA ASP A 431 -111.76 121.17 62.30
C ASP A 431 -113.04 121.85 61.78
N GLY A 432 -112.96 122.59 60.68
CA GLY A 432 -114.14 123.25 60.12
C GLY A 432 -113.85 124.17 58.93
N GLN A 433 -114.91 124.75 58.40
CA GLN A 433 -114.88 125.67 57.27
C GLN A 433 -115.49 127.02 57.70
N LEU A 434 -114.81 128.10 57.38
CA LEU A 434 -115.23 129.48 57.69
C LEU A 434 -115.47 130.24 56.38
N GLU A 435 -116.60 130.93 56.28
CA GLU A 435 -116.86 131.89 55.21
C GLU A 435 -116.47 133.30 55.66
N VAL A 436 -115.70 133.99 54.84
CA VAL A 436 -115.12 135.30 55.15
C VAL A 436 -115.20 136.22 53.94
N GLU A 437 -115.59 137.47 54.16
CA GLU A 437 -115.69 138.51 53.12
C GLU A 437 -114.48 139.44 53.14
N VAL A 438 -113.99 139.80 51.97
CA VAL A 438 -112.73 140.55 51.79
C VAL A 438 -112.96 142.06 51.96
N LYS A 439 -112.49 142.62 53.09
CA LYS A 439 -112.59 144.05 53.39
C LYS A 439 -111.52 144.94 52.75
N ASP A 440 -110.31 144.44 52.55
CA ASP A 440 -109.21 145.13 51.84
C ASP A 440 -108.20 144.08 51.34
N ALA A 441 -107.63 144.29 50.16
CA ALA A 441 -106.64 143.39 49.55
C ALA A 441 -105.45 144.21 49.06
N LYS A 442 -104.25 143.95 49.61
CA LYS A 442 -103.00 144.62 49.25
C LYS A 442 -102.05 143.70 48.51
#